data_AF-A0A522WZ14-F1
#
_entry.id   AF-A0A522WZ14-F1
#
_cell.length_a   1.000
_cell.length_b   1.000
_cell.length_c   1.000
_cell.angle_alpha   90.00
_cell.angle_beta   90.00
_cell.angle_gamma   90.00
#
_symmetry.space_group_name_H-M   'P 1'
#
loop_
_entity.id
_entity.type
_entity.pdbx_description
1 polymer ?
#
loop_
_entity_poly.entity_id
_entity_poly.type
_entity_poly.pdbx_seq_one_letter_code
_entity_poly.pdbx_strand_id
1 'polypeptide(L)'
;MNNRCEFFKFQFSLSGFERSGRRCVLPCITLLLLLLLGSVQPVFAAPTTPTSDFIDNQDGTVTHKTTGLTWMRCAIGQTWTGSSCSGTASTYTRQQAGALKHSFAGWRLPNIAELQTIVKREAINPAINTTVFPSTPNNDFFWSSSPNVGHASGAWSVDFHNGVVYSRLNRYNSLPVRLVRASQSLAISLSTPNKDFADNKDGTVTHKRTGLVWQRCSVGQIWTGLTCSGTADSYTYEQAIALTDSFAGHSDWRVPNANELASIVKYDAYSPAINTTVFPNAPDNSFWSSSPIVGNTHYAWYVSFYDGGVSGSVRGNSLPVRLVRASQSIAYWPAITVIKNGTGTGTVSSNPKGITCGTTCINGFSSGKKVTLSAAPDANSLFVGWEGDCSGIQTSCTVTVNQGKYVTAVFESIQPLP
;
A
#
# COMPACT_ATOMS: atom_id res chain seq x y z
N MET A 1 -35.47 -34.87 32.44
CA MET A 1 -34.62 -36.00 32.85
C MET A 1 -33.79 -36.43 31.63
N ASN A 2 -32.49 -36.59 31.85
CA ASN A 2 -31.36 -36.84 30.93
C ASN A 2 -31.64 -37.44 29.52
N ASN A 3 -31.03 -36.81 28.50
CA ASN A 3 -30.56 -37.49 27.29
C ASN A 3 -29.08 -37.13 27.07
N ARG A 4 -28.19 -38.12 27.14
CA ARG A 4 -26.76 -38.02 26.81
C ARG A 4 -26.52 -38.55 25.40
N CYS A 5 -25.68 -37.83 24.64
CA CYS A 5 -25.15 -38.25 23.35
C CYS A 5 -24.14 -39.40 23.49
N GLU A 6 -24.24 -40.40 22.63
CA GLU A 6 -23.24 -41.48 22.48
C GLU A 6 -22.17 -41.13 21.43
N PHE A 7 -20.93 -41.51 21.75
CA PHE A 7 -19.73 -41.43 20.92
C PHE A 7 -19.54 -42.75 20.15
N PHE A 8 -19.42 -42.69 18.82
CA PHE A 8 -18.99 -43.85 18.01
C PHE A 8 -17.46 -44.03 18.10
N LYS A 9 -17.02 -45.16 18.66
CA LYS A 9 -15.68 -45.74 18.49
C LYS A 9 -15.79 -46.90 17.51
N PHE A 10 -15.07 -46.86 16.39
CA PHE A 10 -14.87 -48.03 15.53
C PHE A 10 -13.57 -48.75 15.92
N GLN A 11 -13.71 -49.94 16.53
CA GLN A 11 -12.67 -50.97 16.56
C GLN A 11 -12.91 -51.92 15.39
N PHE A 12 -11.87 -52.22 14.61
CA PHE A 12 -11.90 -53.33 13.64
C PHE A 12 -11.29 -54.57 14.29
N SER A 13 -12.06 -55.65 14.33
CA SER A 13 -11.62 -57.02 14.65
C SER A 13 -11.67 -57.86 13.37
N LEU A 14 -10.63 -58.66 13.14
CA LEU A 14 -10.41 -59.51 11.98
C LEU A 14 -11.05 -60.90 12.18
N SER A 15 -12.03 -61.22 11.35
CA SER A 15 -12.36 -62.56 10.84
C SER A 15 -13.46 -62.33 9.80
N GLY A 16 -13.47 -62.86 8.58
CA GLY A 16 -12.81 -63.99 7.97
C GLY A 16 -13.89 -64.61 7.08
N PHE A 17 -13.92 -64.29 5.79
CA PHE A 17 -14.63 -65.10 4.78
C PHE A 17 -14.07 -64.81 3.38
N GLU A 18 -13.81 -65.90 2.67
CA GLU A 18 -13.00 -66.03 1.47
C GLU A 18 -13.56 -65.29 0.25
N ARG A 19 -12.66 -64.72 -0.57
CA ARG A 19 -12.96 -64.33 -1.95
C ARG A 19 -12.51 -65.43 -2.91
N SER A 20 -13.45 -65.98 -3.67
CA SER A 20 -13.16 -66.38 -5.04
C SER A 20 -13.29 -65.15 -5.94
N GLY A 21 -12.24 -64.83 -6.70
CA GLY A 21 -12.32 -63.90 -7.82
C GLY A 21 -11.34 -62.72 -7.82
N ARG A 22 -10.09 -63.02 -8.21
CA ARG A 22 -9.11 -62.15 -8.89
C ARG A 22 -8.44 -61.01 -8.09
N ARG A 23 -7.13 -61.18 -7.80
CA ARG A 23 -6.04 -60.26 -8.20
C ARG A 23 -4.63 -60.77 -7.82
N CYS A 24 -3.65 -60.31 -8.62
CA CYS A 24 -2.23 -60.06 -8.33
C CYS A 24 -1.21 -61.20 -8.25
N VAL A 25 -0.25 -61.18 -9.20
CA VAL A 25 1.20 -61.20 -8.87
C VAL A 25 1.90 -60.15 -9.75
N LEU A 26 2.73 -59.32 -9.12
CA LEU A 26 3.56 -58.27 -9.72
C LEU A 26 4.70 -58.88 -10.58
N PRO A 27 5.37 -58.09 -11.45
CA PRO A 27 6.76 -57.83 -11.08
C PRO A 27 7.26 -56.40 -11.33
N CYS A 28 8.24 -56.03 -10.50
CA CYS A 28 9.21 -54.96 -10.63
C CYS A 28 9.59 -54.57 -12.07
N ILE A 29 9.42 -53.29 -12.40
CA ILE A 29 10.32 -52.57 -13.31
C ILE A 29 10.65 -51.22 -12.67
N THR A 30 11.94 -51.00 -12.50
CA THR A 30 12.60 -49.79 -11.99
C THR A 30 12.65 -48.66 -13.02
N LEU A 31 12.67 -47.44 -12.46
CA LEU A 31 13.45 -46.25 -12.85
C LEU A 31 12.81 -45.14 -13.69
N LEU A 32 12.83 -43.95 -13.06
CA LEU A 32 12.92 -42.59 -13.61
C LEU A 32 11.71 -42.02 -14.35
N LEU A 33 10.85 -41.25 -13.67
CA LEU A 33 10.27 -40.00 -14.21
C LEU A 33 9.61 -39.14 -13.10
N LEU A 34 10.20 -37.95 -12.90
CA LEU A 34 9.68 -36.69 -12.31
C LEU A 34 8.84 -36.70 -11.01
N LEU A 35 9.33 -35.96 -10.01
CA LEU A 35 8.85 -34.59 -9.74
C LEU A 35 9.80 -33.91 -8.74
N LEU A 36 10.59 -32.97 -9.25
CA LEU A 36 11.13 -31.87 -8.46
C LEU A 36 9.94 -31.11 -7.87
N LEU A 37 9.49 -31.48 -6.67
CA LEU A 37 8.74 -30.59 -5.80
C LEU A 37 9.73 -29.56 -5.23
N GLY A 38 10.26 -28.73 -6.13
CA GLY A 38 10.71 -27.41 -5.72
C GLY A 38 9.50 -26.73 -5.14
N SER A 39 9.59 -26.33 -3.87
CA SER A 39 8.60 -25.52 -3.19
C SER A 39 8.31 -24.29 -4.04
N VAL A 40 7.23 -24.32 -4.82
CA VAL A 40 6.69 -23.11 -5.44
C VAL A 40 6.06 -22.34 -4.29
N GLN A 41 6.89 -21.64 -3.52
CA GLN A 41 6.37 -20.65 -2.60
C GLN A 41 5.59 -19.63 -3.45
N PRO A 42 4.34 -19.31 -3.10
CA PRO A 42 3.63 -18.26 -3.80
C PRO A 42 4.49 -16.99 -3.74
N VAL A 43 4.93 -16.51 -4.92
CA VAL A 43 5.66 -15.25 -5.04
C VAL A 43 4.65 -14.15 -4.76
N PHE A 44 4.52 -13.77 -3.50
CA PHE A 44 3.77 -12.59 -3.11
C PHE A 44 4.42 -11.37 -3.77
N ALA A 45 3.62 -10.48 -4.37
CA ALA A 45 4.15 -9.22 -4.91
C ALA A 45 4.87 -8.47 -3.77
N ALA A 46 6.20 -8.40 -3.89
CA ALA A 46 7.03 -7.71 -2.92
C ALA A 46 6.65 -6.22 -2.91
N PRO A 47 6.62 -5.57 -1.73
CA PRO A 47 6.39 -4.14 -1.61
C PRO A 47 7.57 -3.34 -2.19
N THR A 48 7.57 -3.20 -3.51
CA THR A 48 8.59 -2.48 -4.28
C THR A 48 8.25 -0.99 -4.41
N THR A 49 9.27 -0.18 -4.66
CA THR A 49 9.11 1.23 -5.07
C THR A 49 10.00 1.47 -6.29
N PRO A 50 9.65 0.88 -7.46
CA PRO A 50 10.52 0.89 -8.62
C PRO A 50 10.68 2.32 -9.16
N THR A 51 11.80 2.60 -9.83
CA THR A 51 12.05 3.95 -10.39
C THR A 51 10.98 4.33 -11.41
N SER A 52 10.42 3.33 -12.10
CA SER A 52 9.28 3.51 -13.01
C SER A 52 8.06 4.10 -12.33
N ASP A 53 7.94 4.02 -10.98
CA ASP A 53 6.83 4.56 -10.20
C ASP A 53 6.95 6.08 -9.95
N PHE A 54 7.95 6.73 -10.54
CA PHE A 54 8.16 8.16 -10.40
C PHE A 54 8.31 8.83 -11.76
N ILE A 55 7.81 10.04 -11.87
CA ILE A 55 8.16 10.98 -12.94
C ILE A 55 9.28 11.87 -12.41
N ASP A 56 10.38 11.98 -13.15
CA ASP A 56 11.39 13.00 -12.90
C ASP A 56 10.93 14.33 -13.49
N ASN A 57 10.78 15.35 -12.65
CA ASN A 57 10.33 16.67 -13.07
C ASN A 57 11.50 17.54 -13.57
N GLN A 58 12.72 17.01 -13.62
CA GLN A 58 13.94 17.66 -14.10
C GLN A 58 14.36 18.91 -13.32
N ASP A 59 13.77 19.14 -12.14
CA ASP A 59 13.98 20.32 -11.29
C ASP A 59 14.44 19.93 -9.86
N GLY A 60 14.91 18.70 -9.68
CA GLY A 60 15.24 18.16 -8.35
C GLY A 60 14.03 17.65 -7.57
N THR A 61 12.87 17.54 -8.22
CA THR A 61 11.65 16.95 -7.67
C THR A 61 11.17 15.74 -8.48
N VAL A 62 10.37 14.89 -7.86
CA VAL A 62 9.77 13.71 -8.49
C VAL A 62 8.30 13.58 -8.14
N THR A 63 7.47 13.13 -9.06
CA THR A 63 6.05 12.87 -8.82
C THR A 63 5.77 11.37 -8.78
N HIS A 64 5.28 10.87 -7.64
CA HIS A 64 4.93 9.46 -7.45
C HIS A 64 3.60 9.12 -8.14
N LYS A 65 3.58 8.10 -9.01
CA LYS A 65 2.40 7.79 -9.87
C LYS A 65 1.15 7.51 -9.10
N THR A 66 1.30 6.66 -8.11
CA THR A 66 0.17 6.05 -7.41
C THR A 66 -0.49 7.06 -6.48
N THR A 67 0.28 7.97 -5.89
CA THR A 67 -0.21 8.91 -4.89
C THR A 67 -0.37 10.32 -5.43
N GLY A 68 0.24 10.63 -6.57
CA GLY A 68 0.28 11.97 -7.11
C GLY A 68 1.19 12.94 -6.40
N LEU A 69 1.84 12.51 -5.31
CA LEU A 69 2.66 13.37 -4.47
C LEU A 69 3.93 13.76 -5.20
N THR A 70 4.21 15.06 -5.23
CA THR A 70 5.48 15.61 -5.70
C THR A 70 6.42 15.82 -4.52
N TRP A 71 7.55 15.11 -4.56
CA TRP A 71 8.56 15.04 -3.51
C TRP A 71 9.81 15.81 -3.90
N MET A 72 10.47 16.42 -2.91
CA MET A 72 11.88 16.79 -3.07
C MET A 72 12.75 15.52 -3.11
N ARG A 73 13.67 15.44 -4.09
CA ARG A 73 14.64 14.32 -4.19
C ARG A 73 15.74 14.38 -3.15
N CYS A 74 16.10 15.58 -2.69
CA CYS A 74 17.05 15.78 -1.59
C CYS A 74 16.34 15.97 -0.25
N ALA A 75 16.98 15.53 0.84
CA ALA A 75 16.56 15.93 2.18
C ALA A 75 16.85 17.42 2.36
N ILE A 76 16.09 18.09 3.23
CA ILE A 76 16.36 19.51 3.52
C ILE A 76 17.78 19.67 4.07
N GLY A 77 18.48 20.70 3.61
CA GLY A 77 19.91 20.95 3.92
C GLY A 77 20.88 20.42 2.87
N GLN A 78 20.46 19.46 2.05
CA GLN A 78 21.20 19.03 0.87
C GLN A 78 20.84 19.87 -0.35
N THR A 79 21.72 19.88 -1.35
CA THR A 79 21.53 20.57 -2.63
C THR A 79 21.44 19.58 -3.77
N TRP A 80 20.49 19.79 -4.68
CA TRP A 80 20.39 19.02 -5.92
C TRP A 80 21.47 19.44 -6.91
N THR A 81 22.22 18.48 -7.45
CA THR A 81 23.34 18.73 -8.37
C THR A 81 22.98 18.51 -9.85
N GLY A 82 21.71 18.27 -10.17
CA GLY A 82 21.25 17.85 -11.49
C GLY A 82 21.16 16.33 -11.66
N SER A 83 21.88 15.55 -10.84
CA SER A 83 21.85 14.08 -10.87
C SER A 83 21.82 13.41 -9.49
N SER A 84 22.29 14.10 -8.45
CA SER A 84 22.36 13.58 -7.09
C SER A 84 22.15 14.68 -6.05
N CYS A 85 22.21 14.32 -4.78
CA CYS A 85 22.14 15.24 -3.65
C CYS A 85 23.52 15.35 -2.98
N SER A 86 24.00 16.57 -2.80
CA SER A 86 25.26 16.88 -2.14
C SER A 86 25.06 17.65 -0.84
N GLY A 87 26.01 17.52 0.09
CA GLY A 87 25.97 18.16 1.40
C GLY A 87 25.28 17.31 2.47
N THR A 88 25.13 17.89 3.66
CA THR A 88 24.59 17.22 4.85
C THR A 88 23.13 17.62 5.04
N ALA A 89 22.27 16.64 5.31
CA ALA A 89 20.88 16.92 5.66
C ALA A 89 20.83 17.73 6.96
N SER A 90 20.07 18.81 6.94
CA SER A 90 19.73 19.57 8.13
C SER A 90 18.75 18.78 8.98
N THR A 91 18.95 18.83 10.28
CA THR A 91 18.11 18.15 11.26
C THR A 91 17.27 19.15 12.03
N TYR A 92 16.06 18.76 12.42
CA TYR A 92 15.11 19.62 13.09
C TYR A 92 14.42 18.87 14.22
N THR A 93 14.09 19.58 15.30
CA THR A 93 13.07 19.09 16.24
C THR A 93 11.71 19.02 15.53
N ARG A 94 10.76 18.28 16.10
CA ARG A 94 9.44 18.14 15.49
C ARG A 94 8.70 19.49 15.35
N GLN A 95 8.88 20.40 16.31
CA GLN A 95 8.29 21.73 16.26
C GLN A 95 8.90 22.57 15.13
N GLN A 96 10.23 22.55 15.00
CA GLN A 96 10.94 23.27 13.94
C GLN A 96 10.54 22.72 12.56
N ALA A 97 10.47 21.40 12.41
CA ALA A 97 10.05 20.75 11.16
C ALA A 97 8.64 21.17 10.72
N GLY A 98 7.70 21.34 11.66
CA GLY A 98 6.35 21.83 11.38
C GLY A 98 6.29 23.28 10.89
N ALA A 99 7.26 24.12 11.31
CA ALA A 99 7.34 25.53 10.93
C ALA A 99 7.94 25.76 9.53
N LEU A 100 8.57 24.75 8.92
CA LEU A 100 9.21 24.87 7.60
C LEU A 100 8.26 25.27 6.47
N LYS A 101 6.95 25.10 6.64
CA LYS A 101 5.92 25.56 5.69
C LYS A 101 6.05 27.06 5.36
N HIS A 102 6.56 27.87 6.30
CA HIS A 102 6.76 29.30 6.09
C HIS A 102 8.03 29.62 5.28
N SER A 103 9.05 28.78 5.38
CA SER A 103 10.34 28.98 4.71
C SER A 103 10.38 28.45 3.28
N PHE A 104 9.48 27.53 2.94
CA PHE A 104 9.42 26.90 1.61
C PHE A 104 8.00 27.02 1.04
N ALA A 105 7.69 28.15 0.41
CA ALA A 105 6.38 28.42 -0.16
C ALA A 105 5.94 27.26 -1.10
N GLY A 106 4.77 26.69 -0.82
CA GLY A 106 4.23 25.55 -1.56
C GLY A 106 4.76 24.17 -1.17
N TRP A 107 5.56 24.06 -0.12
CA TRP A 107 6.06 22.79 0.42
C TRP A 107 5.60 22.56 1.87
N ARG A 108 5.47 21.29 2.26
CA ARG A 108 5.10 20.88 3.61
C ARG A 108 5.75 19.56 3.98
N LEU A 109 5.79 19.30 5.29
CA LEU A 109 6.17 18.01 5.82
C LEU A 109 5.07 16.96 5.49
N PRO A 110 5.41 15.80 4.91
CA PRO A 110 4.46 14.74 4.62
C PRO A 110 3.90 14.16 5.91
N ASN A 111 2.66 13.72 5.88
CA ASN A 111 2.11 12.93 6.97
C ASN A 111 2.70 11.49 6.94
N ILE A 112 2.52 10.70 7.99
CA ILE A 112 3.15 9.38 8.11
C ILE A 112 2.66 8.41 7.02
N ALA A 113 1.40 8.51 6.60
CA ALA A 113 0.86 7.66 5.55
C ALA A 113 1.46 8.03 4.18
N GLU A 114 1.74 9.32 3.94
CA GLU A 114 2.47 9.79 2.76
C GLU A 114 3.94 9.37 2.78
N LEU A 115 4.65 9.58 3.91
CA LEU A 115 6.07 9.26 4.04
C LEU A 115 6.37 7.78 3.86
N GLN A 116 5.45 6.90 4.27
CA GLN A 116 5.57 5.47 4.04
C GLN A 116 5.50 5.07 2.56
N THR A 117 4.93 5.89 1.69
CA THR A 117 4.75 5.53 0.27
C THR A 117 6.04 5.49 -0.54
N ILE A 118 7.12 6.07 0.01
CA ILE A 118 8.46 6.03 -0.58
C ILE A 118 9.38 5.02 0.12
N VAL A 119 8.87 4.26 1.10
CA VAL A 119 9.64 3.20 1.77
C VAL A 119 9.70 1.96 0.89
N LYS A 120 10.92 1.53 0.57
CA LYS A 120 11.20 0.31 -0.17
C LYS A 120 11.54 -0.81 0.81
N ARG A 121 10.54 -1.61 1.22
CA ARG A 121 10.68 -2.62 2.29
C ARG A 121 11.50 -3.85 1.92
N GLU A 122 11.79 -4.04 0.63
CA GLU A 122 12.73 -5.05 0.15
C GLU A 122 14.19 -4.57 0.11
N ALA A 123 14.46 -3.37 0.64
CA ALA A 123 15.79 -2.81 0.71
C ALA A 123 16.14 -2.49 2.17
N ILE A 124 17.43 -2.58 2.47
CA ILE A 124 18.03 -2.14 3.72
C ILE A 124 19.30 -1.38 3.34
N ASN A 125 19.65 -0.34 4.10
CA ASN A 125 20.84 0.48 3.86
C ASN A 125 20.94 1.12 2.46
N PRO A 126 19.98 1.96 2.02
CA PRO A 126 18.76 2.35 2.71
C PRO A 126 17.49 1.66 2.15
N ALA A 127 16.44 1.63 2.97
CA ALA A 127 15.08 1.19 2.64
C ALA A 127 14.28 2.23 1.83
N ILE A 128 14.89 2.78 0.78
CA ILE A 128 14.32 3.76 -0.15
C ILE A 128 14.94 3.56 -1.53
N ASN A 129 14.22 3.93 -2.60
CA ASN A 129 14.80 3.91 -3.93
C ASN A 129 15.87 5.00 -4.07
N THR A 130 17.16 4.61 -4.04
CA THR A 130 18.31 5.53 -4.08
C THR A 130 18.53 6.17 -5.45
N THR A 131 17.98 5.60 -6.53
CA THR A 131 17.96 6.27 -7.84
C THR A 131 17.04 7.48 -7.80
N VAL A 132 15.89 7.36 -7.14
CA VAL A 132 14.88 8.44 -7.02
C VAL A 132 15.27 9.44 -5.92
N PHE A 133 15.72 8.93 -4.77
CA PHE A 133 16.08 9.69 -3.57
C PHE A 133 17.55 9.47 -3.18
N PRO A 134 18.50 9.99 -3.99
CA PRO A 134 19.92 9.78 -3.76
C PRO A 134 20.41 10.45 -2.48
N SER A 135 21.51 9.93 -1.94
CA SER A 135 22.18 10.43 -0.72
C SER A 135 21.23 10.62 0.49
N THR A 136 20.17 9.80 0.59
CA THR A 136 19.28 9.82 1.76
C THR A 136 20.05 9.38 3.01
N PRO A 137 20.11 10.18 4.08
CA PRO A 137 20.61 9.75 5.39
C PRO A 137 20.00 8.41 5.80
N ASN A 138 20.83 7.41 6.10
CA ASN A 138 20.41 6.02 6.32
C ASN A 138 20.71 5.50 7.72
N ASN A 139 21.15 6.38 8.62
CA ASN A 139 21.35 6.16 10.06
C ASN A 139 20.35 6.97 10.90
N ASP A 140 19.42 7.65 10.26
CA ASP A 140 18.48 8.58 10.90
C ASP A 140 17.03 8.28 10.51
N PHE A 141 16.15 8.55 11.46
CA PHE A 141 14.71 8.62 11.24
C PHE A 141 14.34 9.94 10.55
N PHE A 142 13.24 9.94 9.80
CA PHE A 142 12.68 11.12 9.14
C PHE A 142 11.37 11.52 9.78
N TRP A 143 11.22 12.80 10.12
CA TRP A 143 9.96 13.27 10.69
C TRP A 143 8.83 13.24 9.66
N SER A 144 7.64 12.85 10.13
CA SER A 144 6.37 13.16 9.48
C SER A 144 5.64 14.29 10.21
N SER A 145 4.60 14.83 9.59
CA SER A 145 3.69 15.83 10.18
C SER A 145 2.59 15.24 11.04
N SER A 146 2.50 13.90 11.16
CA SER A 146 1.40 13.25 11.87
C SER A 146 1.48 13.44 13.39
N PRO A 147 0.37 13.83 14.05
CA PRO A 147 0.29 13.82 15.50
C PRO A 147 0.35 12.38 16.03
N ASN A 148 0.90 12.19 17.23
CA ASN A 148 0.72 10.93 17.96
C ASN A 148 -0.42 11.12 18.96
N VAL A 149 -1.56 10.47 18.69
CA VAL A 149 -2.77 10.58 19.50
C VAL A 149 -2.70 9.77 20.82
N GLY A 150 -1.85 8.74 20.89
CA GLY A 150 -1.68 7.91 22.10
C GLY A 150 -0.56 8.37 23.03
N HIS A 151 0.42 9.13 22.52
CA HIS A 151 1.64 9.51 23.24
C HIS A 151 2.00 10.98 23.00
N ALA A 152 1.69 11.83 23.98
CA ALA A 152 1.86 13.28 23.87
C ALA A 152 3.32 13.76 23.75
N SER A 153 4.32 12.93 24.07
CA SER A 153 5.75 13.22 23.84
C SER A 153 6.30 12.59 22.55
N GLY A 154 5.55 11.65 21.97
CA GLY A 154 5.92 10.92 20.76
C GLY A 154 5.67 11.70 19.48
N ALA A 155 6.38 11.34 18.43
CA ALA A 155 6.19 11.84 17.08
C ALA A 155 6.43 10.71 16.07
N TRP A 156 5.60 10.69 15.03
CA TRP A 156 5.71 9.71 13.95
C TRP A 156 6.90 9.96 13.04
N SER A 157 7.65 8.89 12.77
CA SER A 157 8.81 8.90 11.91
C SER A 157 8.94 7.61 11.09
N VAL A 158 9.76 7.70 10.04
CA VAL A 158 10.20 6.55 9.23
C VAL A 158 11.70 6.42 9.33
N ASP A 159 12.20 5.23 9.62
CA ASP A 159 13.61 4.89 9.53
C ASP A 159 13.94 4.44 8.10
N PHE A 160 14.71 5.23 7.34
CA PHE A 160 15.14 4.80 6.00
C PHE A 160 16.35 3.86 6.04
N HIS A 161 16.88 3.49 7.21
CA HIS A 161 17.83 2.38 7.33
C HIS A 161 17.17 1.06 6.90
N ASN A 162 16.01 0.74 7.49
CA ASN A 162 15.35 -0.56 7.40
C ASN A 162 13.85 -0.48 7.05
N GLY A 163 13.27 0.73 6.98
CA GLY A 163 11.87 0.96 6.64
C GLY A 163 10.90 0.94 7.84
N VAL A 164 11.39 0.90 9.08
CA VAL A 164 10.53 0.91 10.28
C VAL A 164 9.72 2.19 10.36
N VAL A 165 8.46 2.05 10.78
CA VAL A 165 7.52 3.16 10.99
C VAL A 165 7.23 3.22 12.47
N TYR A 166 7.67 4.30 13.13
CA TYR A 166 7.72 4.39 14.57
C TYR A 166 6.98 5.61 15.09
N SER A 167 6.24 5.44 16.19
CA SER A 167 5.35 6.48 16.72
C SER A 167 5.92 7.19 17.96
N ARG A 168 6.87 6.55 18.68
CA ARG A 168 7.27 6.95 20.04
C ARG A 168 8.62 7.65 20.13
N LEU A 169 9.17 8.15 19.03
CA LEU A 169 10.40 8.94 19.11
C LEU A 169 10.14 10.23 19.87
N ASN A 170 11.08 10.61 20.73
CA ASN A 170 11.00 11.86 21.46
C ASN A 170 11.01 13.04 20.46
N ARG A 171 9.96 13.85 20.51
CA ARG A 171 9.78 15.01 19.60
C ARG A 171 10.85 16.10 19.69
N TYR A 172 11.69 16.06 20.73
CA TYR A 172 12.85 16.93 20.89
C TYR A 172 14.10 16.43 20.17
N ASN A 173 14.09 15.19 19.65
CA ASN A 173 15.19 14.70 18.84
C ASN A 173 15.29 15.52 17.55
N SER A 174 16.53 15.77 17.13
CA SER A 174 16.82 16.46 15.89
C SER A 174 16.95 15.43 14.77
N LEU A 175 16.02 15.45 13.81
CA LEU A 175 15.96 14.48 12.71
C LEU A 175 15.86 15.16 11.35
N PRO A 176 16.37 14.54 10.27
CA PRO A 176 16.18 15.01 8.91
C PRO A 176 14.71 15.01 8.48
N VAL A 177 14.42 15.81 7.45
CA VAL A 177 13.09 15.91 6.84
C VAL A 177 13.16 15.93 5.33
N ARG A 178 12.07 15.47 4.70
CA ARG A 178 11.86 15.52 3.26
C ARG A 178 10.47 16.07 3.02
N LEU A 179 10.33 17.02 2.09
CA LEU A 179 9.08 17.74 1.87
C LEU A 179 8.32 17.25 0.63
N VAL A 180 7.01 17.48 0.67
CA VAL A 180 6.05 17.28 -0.43
C VAL A 180 5.34 18.58 -0.78
N ARG A 181 4.83 18.72 -2.00
CA ARG A 181 4.05 19.90 -2.42
C ARG A 181 2.75 20.04 -1.62
N ALA A 182 2.41 21.27 -1.25
CA ALA A 182 1.27 21.60 -0.39
C ALA A 182 -0.08 21.69 -1.14
N SER A 183 -0.07 22.04 -2.43
CA SER A 183 -1.28 22.23 -3.27
C SER A 183 -1.92 20.92 -3.72
N GLN A 184 -1.24 19.80 -3.55
CA GLN A 184 -1.82 18.49 -3.80
C GLN A 184 -2.63 18.10 -2.55
N SER A 185 -3.96 18.07 -2.70
CA SER A 185 -4.88 17.61 -1.64
C SER A 185 -4.39 16.29 -1.07
N LEU A 186 -4.63 16.04 0.22
CA LEU A 186 -4.31 14.83 0.98
C LEU A 186 -4.81 13.56 0.27
N ALA A 187 -4.13 13.12 -0.80
CA ALA A 187 -4.45 11.90 -1.53
C ALA A 187 -4.34 10.68 -0.61
N ILE A 188 -3.59 10.84 0.49
CA ILE A 188 -3.49 9.89 1.58
C ILE A 188 -3.76 10.62 2.90
N SER A 189 -4.94 10.37 3.46
CA SER A 189 -5.35 10.86 4.78
C SER A 189 -4.76 9.97 5.89
N LEU A 190 -4.64 10.52 7.10
CA LEU A 190 -4.29 9.76 8.31
C LEU A 190 -5.42 8.87 8.79
N SER A 191 -6.65 9.24 8.45
CA SER A 191 -7.84 8.47 8.76
C SER A 191 -8.18 7.51 7.63
N THR A 192 -8.82 6.38 7.95
CA THR A 192 -9.48 5.49 6.99
C THR A 192 -11.00 5.50 7.21
N PRO A 193 -11.72 6.59 6.88
CA PRO A 193 -13.15 6.74 7.16
C PRO A 193 -13.99 5.71 6.40
N ASN A 194 -15.23 5.47 6.85
CA ASN A 194 -16.13 4.49 6.23
C ASN A 194 -16.31 4.70 4.72
N LYS A 195 -16.28 5.96 4.26
CA LYS A 195 -16.41 6.32 2.84
C LYS A 195 -15.28 5.76 1.96
N ASP A 196 -14.12 5.42 2.53
CA ASP A 196 -12.98 4.84 1.82
C ASP A 196 -13.18 3.34 1.59
N PHE A 197 -14.24 2.75 2.14
CA PHE A 197 -14.59 1.35 1.96
C PHE A 197 -15.95 1.21 1.26
N ALA A 198 -16.08 0.16 0.45
CA ALA A 198 -17.37 -0.32 -0.04
C ALA A 198 -17.68 -1.64 0.67
N ASP A 199 -18.81 -1.70 1.36
CA ASP A 199 -19.29 -2.91 2.02
C ASP A 199 -19.93 -3.83 0.97
N ASN A 200 -19.39 -5.03 0.83
CA ASN A 200 -19.82 -6.01 -0.17
C ASN A 200 -21.01 -6.86 0.32
N LYS A 201 -21.52 -6.63 1.54
CA LYS A 201 -22.71 -7.29 2.13
C LYS A 201 -22.58 -8.79 2.37
N ASP A 202 -21.35 -9.31 2.38
CA ASP A 202 -21.01 -10.72 2.52
C ASP A 202 -19.95 -10.97 3.62
N GLY A 203 -19.68 -9.95 4.45
CA GLY A 203 -18.59 -10.00 5.45
C GLY A 203 -17.22 -9.60 4.89
N THR A 204 -17.16 -9.10 3.66
CA THR A 204 -15.97 -8.50 3.05
C THR A 204 -16.16 -7.00 2.78
N VAL A 205 -15.05 -6.27 2.64
CA VAL A 205 -15.03 -4.85 2.28
C VAL A 205 -13.98 -4.57 1.21
N THR A 206 -14.33 -3.72 0.25
CA THR A 206 -13.38 -3.21 -0.75
C THR A 206 -12.80 -1.88 -0.28
N HIS A 207 -11.50 -1.82 -0.04
CA HIS A 207 -10.79 -0.57 0.24
C HIS A 207 -10.58 0.20 -1.06
N LYS A 208 -11.35 1.28 -1.27
CA LYS A 208 -11.44 2.01 -2.55
C LYS A 208 -10.10 2.57 -3.01
N ARG A 209 -9.24 3.00 -2.08
CA ARG A 209 -7.93 3.56 -2.42
C ARG A 209 -6.97 2.53 -3.00
N THR A 210 -6.98 1.30 -2.51
CA THR A 210 -6.06 0.23 -2.97
C THR A 210 -6.71 -0.78 -3.89
N GLY A 211 -8.04 -0.79 -3.99
CA GLY A 211 -8.81 -1.81 -4.71
C GLY A 211 -8.87 -3.17 -4.03
N LEU A 212 -8.24 -3.32 -2.87
CA LEU A 212 -8.14 -4.59 -2.14
C LEU A 212 -9.45 -4.95 -1.46
N VAL A 213 -9.84 -6.20 -1.57
CA VAL A 213 -10.98 -6.81 -0.88
C VAL A 213 -10.47 -7.57 0.34
N TRP A 214 -10.97 -7.15 1.50
CA TRP A 214 -10.55 -7.63 2.81
C TRP A 214 -11.65 -8.43 3.47
N GLN A 215 -11.28 -9.47 4.22
CA GLN A 215 -12.17 -10.01 5.24
C GLN A 215 -12.34 -8.98 6.35
N ARG A 216 -13.59 -8.78 6.81
CA ARG A 216 -13.88 -7.87 7.93
C ARG A 216 -13.47 -8.45 9.29
N CYS A 217 -13.53 -9.77 9.44
CA CYS A 217 -13.05 -10.45 10.63
C CYS A 217 -11.58 -10.84 10.52
N SER A 218 -10.90 -10.91 11.67
CA SER A 218 -9.59 -11.54 11.73
C SER A 218 -9.74 -13.05 11.64
N VAL A 219 -8.69 -13.76 11.22
CA VAL A 219 -8.72 -15.24 11.19
C VAL A 219 -8.99 -15.76 12.62
N GLY A 220 -9.85 -16.77 12.73
CA GLY A 220 -10.35 -17.33 14.01
C GLY A 220 -11.67 -16.70 14.49
N GLN A 221 -12.03 -15.51 14.01
CA GLN A 221 -13.33 -14.90 14.28
C GLN A 221 -14.38 -15.29 13.24
N ILE A 222 -15.65 -15.20 13.63
CA ILE A 222 -16.80 -15.54 12.78
C ILE A 222 -17.59 -14.29 12.45
N TRP A 223 -17.90 -14.08 11.16
CA TRP A 223 -18.80 -13.02 10.72
C TRP A 223 -20.26 -13.39 11.03
N THR A 224 -20.98 -12.53 11.75
CA THR A 224 -22.37 -12.78 12.17
C THR A 224 -23.42 -12.15 11.26
N GLY A 225 -23.01 -11.54 10.14
CA GLY A 225 -23.86 -10.66 9.32
C GLY A 225 -23.80 -9.19 9.72
N LEU A 226 -23.34 -8.87 10.94
CA LEU A 226 -23.22 -7.49 11.44
C LEU A 226 -21.85 -7.19 12.06
N THR A 227 -21.30 -8.13 12.81
CA THR A 227 -20.05 -7.97 13.57
C THR A 227 -19.20 -9.23 13.52
N CYS A 228 -18.00 -9.18 14.09
CA CYS A 228 -17.13 -10.33 14.27
C CYS A 228 -17.25 -10.85 15.71
N SER A 229 -17.64 -12.12 15.85
CA SER A 229 -17.73 -12.81 17.14
C SER A 229 -16.52 -13.73 17.36
N GLY A 230 -16.20 -13.99 18.63
CA GLY A 230 -15.06 -14.81 19.02
C GLY A 230 -13.76 -14.01 19.12
N THR A 231 -12.66 -14.75 19.32
CA THR A 231 -11.31 -14.21 19.47
C THR A 231 -10.51 -14.52 18.21
N ALA A 232 -9.62 -13.61 17.82
CA ALA A 232 -8.71 -13.87 16.72
C ALA A 232 -7.69 -14.94 17.13
N ASP A 233 -7.48 -15.91 16.25
CA ASP A 233 -6.41 -16.89 16.41
C ASP A 233 -5.06 -16.22 16.15
N SER A 234 -3.99 -16.82 16.68
CA SER A 234 -2.63 -16.32 16.53
C SER A 234 -1.70 -17.41 16.01
N TYR A 235 -0.82 -17.02 15.09
CA TYR A 235 -0.01 -17.95 14.30
C TYR A 235 1.44 -17.51 14.30
N THR A 236 2.36 -18.48 14.26
CA THR A 236 3.75 -18.20 13.87
C THR A 236 3.80 -17.73 12.42
N TYR A 237 4.88 -17.08 12.01
CA TYR A 237 4.97 -16.50 10.67
C TYR A 237 4.79 -17.55 9.54
N GLU A 238 5.42 -18.73 9.68
CA GLU A 238 5.30 -19.78 8.65
C GLU A 238 3.88 -20.34 8.54
N GLN A 239 3.20 -20.46 9.67
CA GLN A 239 1.77 -20.82 9.68
C GLN A 239 0.95 -19.71 9.03
N ALA A 240 1.23 -18.44 9.36
CA ALA A 240 0.51 -17.29 8.86
C ALA A 240 0.59 -17.22 7.32
N ILE A 241 1.78 -17.27 6.72
CA ILE A 241 1.92 -17.13 5.25
C ILE A 241 1.28 -18.29 4.47
N ALA A 242 1.02 -19.42 5.12
CA ALA A 242 0.32 -20.56 4.55
C ALA A 242 -1.22 -20.45 4.67
N LEU A 243 -1.73 -19.46 5.43
CA LEU A 243 -3.17 -19.29 5.61
C LEU A 243 -3.85 -18.87 4.31
N THR A 244 -4.90 -19.61 4.01
CA THR A 244 -5.91 -19.30 3.01
C THR A 244 -7.28 -19.58 3.59
N ASP A 245 -8.34 -19.24 2.86
CA ASP A 245 -9.72 -19.42 3.30
C ASP A 245 -10.63 -19.68 2.09
N SER A 246 -11.81 -20.23 2.36
CA SER A 246 -12.94 -20.32 1.43
C SER A 246 -14.13 -19.58 2.04
N PHE A 247 -14.16 -18.27 1.83
CA PHE A 247 -15.12 -17.36 2.46
C PHE A 247 -15.77 -16.46 1.41
N ALA A 248 -17.05 -16.12 1.58
CA ALA A 248 -17.82 -15.26 0.66
C ALA A 248 -17.74 -15.70 -0.83
N GLY A 249 -17.79 -17.02 -1.09
CA GLY A 249 -17.71 -17.57 -2.46
C GLY A 249 -16.33 -17.47 -3.10
N HIS A 250 -15.29 -17.23 -2.31
CA HIS A 250 -13.95 -16.86 -2.74
C HIS A 250 -12.90 -17.74 -2.06
N SER A 251 -11.97 -18.31 -2.85
CA SER A 251 -10.94 -19.26 -2.37
C SER A 251 -9.49 -18.79 -2.58
N ASP A 252 -9.29 -17.54 -2.99
CA ASP A 252 -7.96 -16.98 -3.26
C ASP A 252 -7.45 -16.13 -2.09
N TRP A 253 -7.98 -16.31 -0.88
CA TRP A 253 -7.57 -15.50 0.26
C TRP A 253 -6.11 -15.74 0.64
N ARG A 254 -5.40 -14.67 0.99
CA ARG A 254 -4.00 -14.70 1.41
C ARG A 254 -3.70 -13.66 2.48
N VAL A 255 -2.54 -13.79 3.11
CA VAL A 255 -1.99 -12.75 3.98
C VAL A 255 -1.54 -11.54 3.15
N PRO A 256 -1.90 -10.30 3.53
CA PRO A 256 -1.46 -9.07 2.89
C PRO A 256 0.03 -8.82 3.10
N ASN A 257 0.70 -8.16 2.16
CA ASN A 257 2.05 -7.65 2.39
C ASN A 257 2.01 -6.44 3.36
N ALA A 258 3.16 -6.01 3.87
CA ALA A 258 3.23 -4.97 4.89
C ALA A 258 2.61 -3.63 4.44
N ASN A 259 2.76 -3.26 3.16
CA ASN A 259 2.19 -2.03 2.61
C ASN A 259 0.66 -2.13 2.44
N GLU A 260 0.16 -3.30 2.03
CA GLU A 260 -1.27 -3.57 1.95
C GLU A 260 -1.92 -3.47 3.33
N LEU A 261 -1.32 -4.10 4.35
CA LEU A 261 -1.84 -4.07 5.71
C LEU A 261 -1.72 -2.67 6.34
N ALA A 262 -0.62 -1.96 6.11
CA ALA A 262 -0.47 -0.56 6.54
C ALA A 262 -1.51 0.37 5.87
N SER A 263 -2.04 0.00 4.70
CA SER A 263 -3.01 0.82 3.98
C SER A 263 -4.36 0.96 4.70
N ILE A 264 -4.71 0.06 5.63
CA ILE A 264 -5.97 0.13 6.38
C ILE A 264 -5.81 0.69 7.80
N VAL A 265 -4.57 1.04 8.18
CA VAL A 265 -4.28 1.69 9.47
C VAL A 265 -4.95 3.05 9.55
N LYS A 266 -5.52 3.35 10.72
CA LYS A 266 -6.09 4.64 11.07
C LYS A 266 -5.13 5.36 12.02
N TYR A 267 -4.22 6.18 11.48
CA TYR A 267 -3.13 6.85 12.21
C TYR A 267 -3.60 7.98 13.15
N ASP A 268 -4.85 8.45 13.01
CA ASP A 268 -5.51 9.37 13.93
C ASP A 268 -6.31 8.64 15.03
N ALA A 269 -6.16 7.32 15.16
CA ALA A 269 -6.73 6.50 16.22
C ALA A 269 -5.65 5.70 16.94
N TYR A 270 -6.00 5.17 18.11
CA TYR A 270 -5.12 4.42 18.99
C TYR A 270 -5.93 3.40 19.78
N SER A 271 -5.40 2.19 19.93
CA SER A 271 -5.98 1.08 20.70
C SER A 271 -7.51 0.89 20.46
N PRO A 272 -7.93 0.48 19.25
CA PRO A 272 -7.10 0.14 18.08
C PRO A 272 -6.96 1.27 17.03
N ALA A 273 -5.81 1.33 16.37
CA ALA A 273 -5.49 2.17 15.22
C ALA A 273 -6.07 1.61 13.90
N ILE A 274 -7.35 1.24 13.90
CA ILE A 274 -8.09 0.74 12.73
C ILE A 274 -9.53 1.26 12.77
N ASN A 275 -10.20 1.37 11.62
CA ASN A 275 -11.62 1.72 11.59
C ASN A 275 -12.47 0.55 12.12
N THR A 276 -12.89 0.63 13.38
CA THR A 276 -13.69 -0.41 14.07
C THR A 276 -15.13 -0.52 13.56
N THR A 277 -15.63 0.42 12.78
CA THR A 277 -16.92 0.25 12.10
C THR A 277 -16.78 -0.65 10.87
N VAL A 278 -15.66 -0.51 10.14
CA VAL A 278 -15.35 -1.34 8.97
C VAL A 278 -14.84 -2.72 9.38
N PHE A 279 -13.96 -2.76 10.39
CA PHE A 279 -13.34 -3.96 10.95
C PHE A 279 -13.78 -4.13 12.42
N PRO A 280 -15.01 -4.60 12.66
CA PRO A 280 -15.56 -4.69 14.01
C PRO A 280 -14.84 -5.77 14.83
N ASN A 281 -14.75 -5.54 16.14
CA ASN A 281 -14.06 -6.43 17.09
C ASN A 281 -12.62 -6.77 16.65
N ALA A 282 -11.93 -5.84 15.99
CA ALA A 282 -10.52 -6.00 15.63
C ALA A 282 -9.64 -5.89 16.90
N PRO A 283 -8.79 -6.89 17.19
CA PRO A 283 -7.77 -6.79 18.23
C PRO A 283 -6.83 -5.60 18.02
N ASP A 284 -6.46 -4.92 19.09
CA ASP A 284 -5.44 -3.87 19.11
C ASP A 284 -4.01 -4.43 19.23
N ASN A 285 -3.74 -5.52 18.51
CA ASN A 285 -2.46 -6.24 18.53
C ASN A 285 -1.65 -6.00 17.24
N SER A 286 -0.45 -6.58 17.17
CA SER A 286 0.36 -6.70 15.97
C SER A 286 -0.16 -7.81 15.07
N PHE A 287 -0.31 -7.53 13.77
CA PHE A 287 -0.78 -8.47 12.78
C PHE A 287 0.35 -8.84 11.82
N TRP A 288 0.53 -10.13 11.54
CA TRP A 288 1.50 -10.57 10.54
C TRP A 288 1.14 -10.01 9.17
N SER A 289 2.15 -9.53 8.46
CA SER A 289 2.10 -9.40 7.00
C SER A 289 2.79 -10.60 6.35
N SER A 290 2.65 -10.76 5.04
CA SER A 290 3.40 -11.74 4.25
C SER A 290 4.83 -11.29 3.93
N SER A 291 5.23 -10.06 4.32
CA SER A 291 6.54 -9.51 3.95
C SER A 291 7.66 -10.00 4.87
N PRO A 292 8.72 -10.64 4.33
CA PRO A 292 9.91 -10.96 5.10
C PRO A 292 10.79 -9.71 5.31
N ILE A 293 11.69 -9.73 6.30
CA ILE A 293 12.74 -8.71 6.43
C ILE A 293 13.94 -9.10 5.56
N VAL A 294 14.33 -8.22 4.65
CA VAL A 294 15.48 -8.47 3.77
C VAL A 294 16.77 -8.48 4.56
N GLY A 295 17.62 -9.47 4.26
CA GLY A 295 18.89 -9.70 4.96
C GLY A 295 18.75 -10.31 6.36
N ASN A 296 17.53 -10.60 6.83
CA ASN A 296 17.31 -11.19 8.15
C ASN A 296 16.21 -12.27 8.13
N THR A 297 16.64 -13.53 8.13
CA THR A 297 15.75 -14.69 8.08
C THR A 297 14.96 -14.95 9.37
N HIS A 298 15.35 -14.33 10.49
CA HIS A 298 14.75 -14.55 11.82
C HIS A 298 13.51 -13.68 12.06
N TYR A 299 13.34 -12.60 11.29
CA TYR A 299 12.28 -11.63 11.48
C TYR A 299 11.40 -11.48 10.25
N ALA A 300 10.16 -11.10 10.48
CA ALA A 300 9.23 -10.70 9.44
C ALA A 300 8.46 -9.44 9.84
N TRP A 301 7.87 -8.78 8.84
CA TRP A 301 7.14 -7.55 9.07
C TRP A 301 5.75 -7.81 9.64
N TYR A 302 5.38 -7.01 10.65
CA TYR A 302 4.02 -6.89 11.16
C TYR A 302 3.55 -5.43 11.08
N VAL A 303 2.23 -5.26 11.20
CA VAL A 303 1.60 -3.94 11.42
C VAL A 303 0.88 -3.96 12.76
N SER A 304 1.21 -3.03 13.64
CA SER A 304 0.59 -2.84 14.94
C SER A 304 -0.72 -2.08 14.78
N PHE A 305 -1.86 -2.72 15.09
CA PHE A 305 -3.12 -1.98 15.28
C PHE A 305 -3.27 -1.44 16.71
N TYR A 306 -2.26 -1.56 17.57
CA TYR A 306 -2.23 -0.83 18.83
C TYR A 306 -2.07 0.67 18.57
N ASP A 307 -1.14 1.05 17.70
CA ASP A 307 -0.80 2.45 17.40
C ASP A 307 -0.63 2.76 15.92
N GLY A 308 -0.51 1.77 15.04
CA GLY A 308 -0.30 1.94 13.60
C GLY A 308 1.15 1.69 13.14
N GLY A 309 2.06 1.34 14.05
CA GLY A 309 3.47 1.12 13.73
C GLY A 309 3.71 -0.05 12.77
N VAL A 310 4.80 0.00 12.00
CA VAL A 310 5.22 -1.08 11.09
C VAL A 310 6.64 -1.47 11.43
N SER A 311 6.85 -2.70 11.90
CA SER A 311 8.13 -3.15 12.44
C SER A 311 8.33 -4.66 12.27
N GLY A 312 9.48 -5.15 12.70
CA GLY A 312 9.86 -6.56 12.67
C GLY A 312 9.54 -7.30 13.97
N SER A 313 9.03 -8.52 13.86
CA SER A 313 8.90 -9.46 14.98
C SER A 313 9.60 -10.77 14.62
N VAL A 314 10.04 -11.50 15.64
CA VAL A 314 10.65 -12.83 15.48
C VAL A 314 9.59 -13.78 14.91
N ARG A 315 9.94 -14.55 13.88
CA ARG A 315 9.01 -15.43 13.15
C ARG A 315 8.33 -16.50 14.01
N GLY A 316 8.94 -16.86 15.14
CA GLY A 316 8.38 -17.80 16.12
C GLY A 316 7.31 -17.22 17.04
N ASN A 317 7.10 -15.90 17.05
CA ASN A 317 6.02 -15.28 17.82
C ASN A 317 4.66 -15.54 17.18
N SER A 318 3.64 -15.79 17.99
CA SER A 318 2.27 -15.97 17.52
C SER A 318 1.54 -14.63 17.44
N LEU A 319 1.16 -14.21 16.23
CA LEU A 319 0.41 -12.97 16.00
C LEU A 319 -0.88 -13.23 15.21
N PRO A 320 -1.93 -12.41 15.39
CA PRO A 320 -3.13 -12.42 14.56
C PRO A 320 -2.87 -12.18 13.07
N VAL A 321 -3.82 -12.62 12.25
CA VAL A 321 -3.81 -12.49 10.79
C VAL A 321 -5.15 -11.95 10.30
N ARG A 322 -5.10 -11.16 9.23
CA ARG A 322 -6.26 -10.74 8.44
C ARG A 322 -5.98 -11.03 6.98
N LEU A 323 -6.97 -11.56 6.26
CA LEU A 323 -6.78 -11.94 4.87
C LEU A 323 -7.31 -10.89 3.87
N VAL A 324 -6.67 -10.89 2.71
CA VAL A 324 -7.01 -10.11 1.52
C VAL A 324 -7.08 -11.06 0.31
N ARG A 325 -7.87 -10.75 -0.71
CA ARG A 325 -7.96 -11.58 -1.94
C ARG A 325 -6.64 -11.59 -2.73
N ALA A 326 -6.20 -12.74 -3.25
CA ALA A 326 -4.94 -12.90 -3.99
C ALA A 326 -5.00 -12.48 -5.46
N SER A 327 -6.18 -12.55 -6.11
CA SER A 327 -6.42 -11.95 -7.44
C SER A 327 -6.27 -10.42 -7.47
N GLN A 328 -5.91 -9.83 -6.33
CA GLN A 328 -5.68 -8.42 -6.10
C GLN A 328 -4.33 -8.27 -5.35
N SER A 329 -3.21 -8.69 -5.95
CA SER A 329 -1.87 -8.23 -5.52
C SER A 329 -1.77 -6.76 -5.88
N ILE A 330 -1.75 -5.79 -4.92
CA ILE A 330 -1.94 -4.33 -5.16
C ILE A 330 -2.22 -4.11 -6.63
N ALA A 331 -3.43 -4.47 -7.06
CA ALA A 331 -3.83 -4.20 -8.42
C ALA A 331 -4.00 -2.70 -8.32
N TYR A 332 -2.90 -1.99 -8.58
CA TYR A 332 -2.79 -0.54 -8.61
C TYR A 332 -4.16 -0.10 -9.06
N TRP A 333 -4.93 0.58 -8.22
CA TRP A 333 -6.07 1.31 -8.76
C TRP A 333 -5.42 2.19 -9.80
N PRO A 334 -5.52 1.87 -11.11
CA PRO A 334 -4.56 2.43 -12.02
C PRO A 334 -5.02 3.86 -12.19
N ALA A 335 -4.31 4.75 -11.50
CA ALA A 335 -4.69 6.13 -11.42
C ALA A 335 -4.32 6.74 -12.76
N ILE A 336 -5.27 7.42 -13.38
CA ILE A 336 -4.92 8.34 -14.43
C ILE A 336 -4.50 9.61 -13.72
N THR A 337 -3.23 9.98 -13.90
CA THR A 337 -2.68 11.28 -13.54
C THR A 337 -2.64 12.13 -14.79
N VAL A 338 -3.29 13.28 -14.72
CA VAL A 338 -3.28 14.26 -15.80
C VAL A 338 -2.46 15.47 -15.40
N ILE A 339 -1.47 15.80 -16.22
CA ILE A 339 -0.61 16.98 -16.08
C ILE A 339 -1.06 18.01 -17.12
N LYS A 340 -1.05 19.29 -16.77
CA LYS A 340 -1.22 20.38 -17.76
C LYS A 340 0.13 21.05 -17.96
N ASN A 341 0.51 21.32 -19.20
CA ASN A 341 1.77 21.95 -19.56
C ASN A 341 1.57 22.99 -20.67
N GLY A 342 2.60 23.80 -20.94
CA GLY A 342 2.60 24.87 -21.95
C GLY A 342 2.26 26.26 -21.37
N THR A 343 2.27 27.30 -22.22
CA THR A 343 2.07 28.69 -21.79
C THR A 343 0.60 29.10 -21.64
N GLY A 344 -0.33 28.28 -22.13
CA GLY A 344 -1.77 28.51 -22.08
C GLY A 344 -2.46 27.86 -20.88
N THR A 345 -3.75 28.09 -20.75
CA THR A 345 -4.60 27.50 -19.71
C THR A 345 -5.79 26.74 -20.32
N GLY A 346 -6.40 25.90 -19.49
CA GLY A 346 -7.53 25.06 -19.88
C GLY A 346 -7.90 24.07 -18.79
N THR A 347 -8.95 23.31 -19.04
CA THR A 347 -9.44 22.26 -18.14
C THR A 347 -9.38 20.90 -18.83
N VAL A 348 -9.17 19.85 -18.04
CA VAL A 348 -9.29 18.45 -18.52
C VAL A 348 -10.32 17.75 -17.67
N SER A 349 -11.27 17.04 -18.29
CA SER A 349 -12.27 16.23 -17.60
C SER A 349 -12.23 14.78 -18.06
N SER A 350 -12.84 13.85 -17.32
CA SER A 350 -12.93 12.44 -17.71
C SER A 350 -14.36 11.89 -17.79
N ASN A 351 -14.56 10.88 -18.65
CA ASN A 351 -15.71 9.99 -18.65
C ASN A 351 -15.23 8.51 -18.58
N PRO A 352 -15.59 7.72 -17.55
CA PRO A 352 -16.41 8.07 -16.39
C PRO A 352 -15.88 9.25 -15.57
N LYS A 353 -16.78 9.96 -14.88
CA LYS A 353 -16.43 11.14 -14.09
C LYS A 353 -15.45 10.77 -12.98
N GLY A 354 -14.36 11.51 -12.87
CA GLY A 354 -13.31 11.24 -11.87
C GLY A 354 -12.15 12.22 -11.91
N ILE A 355 -11.78 12.71 -13.10
CA ILE A 355 -10.74 13.74 -13.27
C ILE A 355 -11.39 15.07 -13.66
N THR A 356 -10.88 16.17 -13.08
CA THR A 356 -11.19 17.55 -13.44
C THR A 356 -9.97 18.43 -13.17
N CYS A 357 -9.05 18.55 -14.14
CA CYS A 357 -7.79 19.27 -14.04
C CYS A 357 -8.01 20.79 -14.02
N GLY A 358 -8.30 21.23 -12.81
CA GLY A 358 -8.54 22.57 -12.29
C GLY A 358 -8.70 22.48 -10.76
N THR A 359 -9.15 21.32 -10.27
CA THR A 359 -9.25 20.96 -8.84
C THR A 359 -8.71 19.55 -8.53
N THR A 360 -8.95 18.55 -9.40
CA THR A 360 -8.55 17.15 -9.20
C THR A 360 -7.89 16.59 -10.45
N CYS A 361 -6.58 16.35 -10.38
CA CYS A 361 -5.79 15.90 -11.53
C CYS A 361 -5.48 14.41 -11.54
N ILE A 362 -5.91 13.68 -10.50
CA ILE A 362 -5.56 12.28 -10.31
C ILE A 362 -6.78 11.56 -9.79
N ASN A 363 -7.15 10.48 -10.45
CA ASN A 363 -8.21 9.61 -9.98
C ASN A 363 -7.96 8.17 -10.41
N GLY A 364 -8.25 7.23 -9.51
CA GLY A 364 -8.23 5.83 -9.87
C GLY A 364 -9.53 5.39 -10.52
N PHE A 365 -9.41 4.47 -11.46
CA PHE A 365 -10.52 3.80 -12.11
C PHE A 365 -10.35 2.29 -11.94
N SER A 366 -11.41 1.51 -12.14
CA SER A 366 -11.26 0.05 -12.09
C SER A 366 -10.35 -0.43 -13.23
N SER A 367 -9.50 -1.43 -12.96
CA SER A 367 -8.64 -2.01 -14.00
C SER A 367 -9.48 -2.53 -15.19
N GLY A 368 -8.95 -2.39 -16.40
CA GLY A 368 -9.62 -2.68 -17.67
C GLY A 368 -10.62 -1.63 -18.14
N LYS A 369 -10.93 -0.58 -17.35
CA LYS A 369 -11.87 0.47 -17.78
C LYS A 369 -11.26 1.35 -18.86
N LYS A 370 -12.04 1.68 -19.88
CA LYS A 370 -11.71 2.75 -20.83
C LYS A 370 -12.19 4.08 -20.24
N VAL A 371 -11.28 5.03 -20.12
CA VAL A 371 -11.56 6.39 -19.65
C VAL A 371 -11.24 7.35 -20.77
N THR A 372 -12.21 8.19 -21.13
CA THR A 372 -12.04 9.26 -22.11
C THR A 372 -11.72 10.55 -21.39
N LEU A 373 -10.55 11.12 -21.63
CA LEU A 373 -10.15 12.46 -21.21
C LEU A 373 -10.59 13.47 -22.26
N SER A 374 -11.04 14.64 -21.84
CA SER A 374 -11.48 15.74 -22.71
C SER A 374 -10.83 17.04 -22.25
N ALA A 375 -10.07 17.68 -23.14
CA ALA A 375 -9.44 18.97 -22.92
C ALA A 375 -10.34 20.09 -23.47
N ALA A 376 -10.52 21.14 -22.67
CA ALA A 376 -11.20 22.36 -23.05
C ALA A 376 -10.25 23.54 -22.78
N PRO A 377 -9.66 24.15 -23.83
CA PRO A 377 -8.82 25.33 -23.66
C PRO A 377 -9.65 26.53 -23.19
N ASP A 378 -9.04 27.42 -22.41
CA ASP A 378 -9.68 28.69 -22.02
C ASP A 378 -9.63 29.71 -23.17
N ALA A 379 -10.36 30.83 -23.06
CA ALA A 379 -10.60 31.78 -24.16
C ALA A 379 -9.34 32.33 -24.87
N ASN A 380 -8.20 32.42 -24.18
CA ASN A 380 -6.93 32.92 -24.72
C ASN A 380 -5.87 31.82 -24.87
N SER A 381 -6.31 30.58 -25.06
CA SER A 381 -5.41 29.43 -25.16
C SER A 381 -5.86 28.46 -26.25
N LEU A 382 -4.90 27.73 -26.81
CA LEU A 382 -5.09 26.65 -27.76
C LEU A 382 -4.71 25.34 -27.10
N PHE A 383 -5.51 24.29 -27.29
CA PHE A 383 -5.06 22.93 -26.99
C PHE A 383 -4.16 22.42 -28.11
N VAL A 384 -2.89 22.14 -27.79
CA VAL A 384 -1.89 21.68 -28.76
C VAL A 384 -1.95 20.18 -28.95
N GLY A 385 -2.14 19.43 -27.87
CA GLY A 385 -2.21 17.97 -27.94
C GLY A 385 -2.02 17.26 -26.61
N TRP A 386 -2.18 15.95 -26.68
CA TRP A 386 -1.91 15.00 -25.61
C TRP A 386 -0.53 14.39 -25.75
N GLU A 387 0.12 14.12 -24.62
CA GLU A 387 1.36 13.36 -24.54
C GLU A 387 1.30 12.30 -23.42
N GLY A 388 2.19 11.30 -23.49
CA GLY A 388 2.30 10.22 -22.49
C GLY A 388 1.55 8.94 -22.89
N ASP A 389 0.83 8.34 -21.95
CA ASP A 389 -0.03 7.15 -22.13
C ASP A 389 -1.23 7.40 -23.06
N CYS A 390 -1.39 8.63 -23.52
CA CYS A 390 -2.30 9.02 -24.57
C CYS A 390 -1.67 10.12 -25.41
N SER A 391 -1.85 10.06 -26.73
CA SER A 391 -1.27 11.02 -27.65
C SER A 391 -2.22 11.43 -28.75
N GLY A 392 -1.97 12.61 -29.33
CA GLY A 392 -2.72 13.14 -30.47
C GLY A 392 -3.23 14.55 -30.24
N ILE A 393 -3.67 15.18 -31.32
CA ILE A 393 -4.10 16.59 -31.35
C ILE A 393 -5.60 16.79 -31.11
N GLN A 394 -6.38 15.70 -31.06
CA GLN A 394 -7.81 15.78 -30.80
C GLN A 394 -8.06 16.18 -29.34
N THR A 395 -9.08 16.99 -29.09
CA THR A 395 -9.46 17.42 -27.73
C THR A 395 -9.94 16.26 -26.86
N SER A 396 -10.24 15.10 -27.43
CA SER A 396 -10.53 13.86 -26.72
C SER A 396 -9.40 12.84 -26.83
N CYS A 397 -9.13 12.15 -25.74
CA CYS A 397 -8.11 11.11 -25.63
C CYS A 397 -8.69 9.93 -24.84
N THR A 398 -8.56 8.69 -25.33
CA THR A 398 -9.06 7.51 -24.59
C THR A 398 -7.91 6.66 -24.09
N VAL A 399 -7.93 6.34 -22.79
CA VAL A 399 -6.94 5.49 -22.14
C VAL A 399 -7.61 4.26 -21.55
N THR A 400 -7.03 3.08 -21.78
CA THR A 400 -7.45 1.85 -21.10
C THR A 400 -6.64 1.69 -19.82
N VAL A 401 -7.34 1.72 -18.69
CA VAL A 401 -6.76 1.76 -17.36
C VAL A 401 -6.39 0.35 -16.92
N ASN A 402 -5.19 -0.11 -17.26
CA ASN A 402 -4.67 -1.43 -16.90
C ASN A 402 -3.49 -1.38 -15.90
N GLN A 403 -2.86 -0.21 -15.77
CA GLN A 403 -1.79 0.18 -14.84
C GLN A 403 -1.83 1.71 -14.69
N GLY A 404 -1.08 2.31 -13.76
CA GLY A 404 -1.04 3.77 -13.62
C GLY A 404 -0.80 4.46 -14.97
N LYS A 405 -1.61 5.47 -15.29
CA LYS A 405 -1.61 6.18 -16.57
C LYS A 405 -1.24 7.64 -16.40
N TYR A 406 -0.53 8.17 -17.37
CA TYR A 406 -0.04 9.54 -17.40
C TYR A 406 -0.38 10.21 -18.69
N VAL A 407 -1.13 11.28 -18.58
CA VAL A 407 -1.52 12.04 -19.75
C VAL A 407 -1.18 13.49 -19.51
N THR A 408 -0.34 14.07 -20.36
CA THR A 408 -0.09 15.51 -20.35
C THR A 408 -0.99 16.17 -21.38
N ALA A 409 -1.74 17.18 -20.95
CA ALA A 409 -2.47 18.09 -21.83
C ALA A 409 -1.64 19.35 -22.06
N VAL A 410 -1.27 19.63 -23.29
CA VAL A 410 -0.48 20.82 -23.65
C VAL A 410 -1.42 21.93 -24.11
N PHE A 411 -1.35 23.08 -23.45
CA PHE A 411 -2.07 24.30 -23.80
C PHE A 411 -1.07 25.42 -24.09
N GLU A 412 -1.24 26.15 -25.18
CA GLU A 412 -0.40 27.32 -25.51
C GLU A 412 -1.22 28.59 -25.56
N SER A 413 -0.63 29.71 -25.14
CA SER A 413 -1.29 31.01 -25.19
C SER A 413 -1.47 31.48 -26.64
N ILE A 414 -2.63 32.05 -26.95
CA ILE A 414 -2.86 32.68 -28.24
C ILE A 414 -2.31 34.11 -28.12
N GLN A 415 -1.15 34.39 -28.71
CA GLN A 415 -0.65 35.77 -28.77
C GLN A 415 -1.50 36.57 -29.77
N PRO A 416 -1.93 37.80 -29.43
CA PRO A 416 -2.48 38.72 -30.42
C PRO A 416 -1.42 38.95 -31.50
N LEU A 417 -1.82 38.88 -32.77
CA LEU A 417 -0.94 39.31 -33.87
C LEU A 417 -0.56 40.79 -33.63
N PRO A 418 0.74 41.14 -33.74
CA PRO A 418 1.22 42.50 -33.52
C PRO A 418 0.64 43.53 -34.47
#